data_AF-A0A832TAU9-F1
#
_entry.id   AF-A0A832TAU9-F1
#
_cell.length_a   1.000
_cell.length_b   1.000
_cell.length_c   1.000
_cell.angle_alpha   90.00
_cell.angle_beta   90.00
_cell.angle_gamma   90.00
#
_symmetry.space_group_name_H-M   'P 1'
#
loop_
_entity.id
_entity.type
_entity.pdbx_description
1 polymer ?
#
loop_
_entity_poly.entity_id
_entity_poly.type
_entity_poly.pdbx_seq_one_letter_code
_entity_poly.pdbx_strand_id
1 'polypeptide(L)'
;MEYVYAAMLLHKAGKKVDEDSVKKVLEAAGVAVDAARVKALVAALEGVNIDEAIEKAAVVAAPAAAAASAAPAAEEKKEDKAAKEEKSNEQAAAGLGALFG
;
A
#
# COMPACT_ATOMS: atom_id res chain seq x y z
N MET A 1 15.19 3.08 -1.40
CA MET A 1 14.53 2.45 -0.22
C MET A 1 14.68 3.31 1.04
N GLU A 2 15.77 4.06 1.18
CA GLU A 2 16.09 5.00 2.26
C GLU A 2 14.94 5.94 2.67
N TYR A 3 14.19 6.49 1.71
CA TYR A 3 13.04 7.37 1.97
C TYR A 3 11.93 6.67 2.76
N VAL A 4 11.63 5.41 2.42
CA VAL A 4 10.61 4.62 3.11
C VAL A 4 11.06 4.29 4.53
N TYR A 5 12.34 3.98 4.72
CA TYR A 5 12.89 3.74 6.06
C TYR A 5 12.91 5.00 6.91
N ALA A 6 13.23 6.16 6.34
CA ALA A 6 13.15 7.44 7.05
C ALA A 6 11.71 7.73 7.52
N ALA A 7 10.72 7.55 6.64
CA ALA A 7 9.31 7.70 7.01
C ALA A 7 8.86 6.71 8.09
N MET A 8 9.25 5.43 7.98
CA MET A 8 8.96 4.41 8.98
C MET A 8 9.58 4.74 10.34
N LEU A 9 10.82 5.21 10.36
CA LEU A 9 11.51 5.61 11.59
C LEU A 9 10.80 6.79 12.26
N LEU A 10 10.46 7.81 11.48
CA LEU A 10 9.73 8.98 11.97
C LEU A 10 8.36 8.58 12.55
N HIS A 11 7.62 7.74 11.84
CA HIS A 11 6.32 7.20 12.30
C HIS A 11 6.47 6.44 13.61
N LYS A 12 7.41 5.50 13.70
CA LYS A 12 7.67 4.74 14.95
C LYS A 12 8.13 5.61 16.10
N ALA A 13 8.80 6.74 15.82
CA ALA A 13 9.18 7.73 16.82
C ALA A 13 8.05 8.71 17.20
N GLY A 14 6.84 8.54 16.66
CA GLY A 14 5.71 9.45 16.87
C GLY A 14 5.95 10.85 16.32
N LYS A 15 6.88 11.00 15.37
CA LYS A 15 7.17 12.25 14.69
C LYS A 15 6.31 12.36 13.44
N LYS A 16 5.96 13.59 13.09
CA LYS A 16 5.28 13.87 11.82
C LYS A 16 6.19 13.47 10.66
N VAL A 17 5.61 12.84 9.64
CA VAL A 17 6.28 12.54 8.37
C VAL A 17 5.94 13.67 7.40
N ASP A 18 6.87 14.61 7.26
CA ASP A 18 6.78 15.76 6.37
C ASP A 18 8.12 16.00 5.64
N GLU A 19 8.17 16.97 4.73
CA GLU A 19 9.38 17.20 3.94
C GLU A 19 10.60 17.49 4.82
N ASP A 20 10.45 18.32 5.86
CA ASP A 20 11.57 18.76 6.69
C ASP A 20 12.11 17.64 7.58
N SER A 21 11.22 16.85 8.18
CA SER A 21 11.59 15.71 9.02
C SER A 21 12.30 14.62 8.20
N VAL A 22 11.81 14.29 7.01
CA VAL A 22 12.43 13.29 6.13
C VAL A 22 13.81 13.76 5.66
N LYS A 23 13.94 15.03 5.24
CA LYS A 23 15.23 15.61 4.83
C LYS A 23 16.27 15.52 5.95
N LYS A 24 15.91 15.93 7.16
CA LYS A 24 16.82 15.88 8.33
C LYS A 24 17.31 14.47 8.64
N VAL A 25 16.44 13.46 8.55
CA VAL A 25 16.84 12.06 8.79
C VAL A 25 17.81 11.57 7.72
N LEU A 26 17.55 11.88 6.45
CA LEU A 26 18.40 11.48 5.33
C LEU A 26 19.77 12.20 5.39
N GLU A 27 19.79 13.50 5.69
CA GLU A 27 21.02 14.28 5.86
C GLU A 27 21.84 13.76 7.04
N ALA A 28 21.20 13.46 8.18
CA ALA A 28 21.86 12.87 9.34
C ALA A 28 22.46 11.48 9.04
N ALA A 29 21.86 10.74 8.11
CA ALA A 29 22.38 9.47 7.62
C ALA A 29 23.45 9.63 6.51
N GLY A 30 23.83 10.86 6.14
CA GLY A 30 24.82 11.13 5.09
C GLY A 30 24.30 10.85 3.67
N VAL A 31 22.99 10.79 3.48
CA VAL A 31 22.35 10.49 2.19
C VAL A 31 22.10 11.79 1.41
N ALA A 32 22.42 11.78 0.12
CA ALA A 32 22.05 12.87 -0.78
C ALA A 32 20.52 12.93 -0.96
N VAL A 33 19.94 14.07 -0.62
CA VAL A 33 18.49 14.27 -0.65
C VAL A 33 18.02 14.70 -2.04
N ASP A 34 17.07 13.95 -2.59
CA ASP A 34 16.28 14.36 -3.75
C ASP A 34 14.94 14.95 -3.29
N ALA A 35 14.77 16.26 -3.46
CA ALA A 35 13.57 16.98 -3.05
C ALA A 35 12.29 16.51 -3.76
N ALA A 36 12.37 16.06 -5.01
CA ALA A 36 11.21 15.57 -5.75
C ALA A 36 10.73 14.23 -5.16
N ARG A 37 11.68 13.36 -4.77
CA ARG A 37 11.36 12.08 -4.11
C ARG A 37 10.79 12.27 -2.70
N VAL A 38 11.31 13.23 -1.92
CA VAL A 38 10.73 13.56 -0.61
C VAL A 38 9.29 14.03 -0.78
N LYS A 39 9.02 14.94 -1.73
CA LYS A 39 7.66 15.42 -2.02
C LYS A 39 6.71 14.29 -2.44
N ALA A 40 7.15 13.43 -3.35
CA ALA A 40 6.36 12.30 -3.81
C ALA A 40 6.01 11.34 -2.66
N LEU A 41 6.97 11.09 -1.76
CA LEU A 41 6.74 10.26 -0.57
C LEU A 41 5.70 10.88 0.36
N VAL A 42 5.86 12.16 0.70
CA VAL A 42 4.93 12.86 1.60
C VAL A 42 3.52 12.86 1.01
N ALA A 43 3.39 13.21 -0.28
CA ALA A 43 2.11 13.18 -0.98
C ALA A 43 1.47 11.78 -1.02
N ALA A 44 2.27 10.73 -1.23
CA ALA A 44 1.78 9.34 -1.22
C ALA A 44 1.32 8.87 0.18
N LEU A 45 1.74 9.54 1.24
CA LEU A 45 1.35 9.26 2.62
C LEU A 45 0.24 10.18 3.13
N GLU A 46 -0.18 11.18 2.36
CA GLU A 46 -1.30 12.04 2.72
C GLU A 46 -2.59 11.23 2.82
N GLY A 47 -3.26 11.31 3.98
CA GLY A 47 -4.49 10.55 4.25
C GLY A 47 -4.29 9.05 4.47
N VAL A 48 -3.03 8.56 4.46
CA VAL A 48 -2.73 7.15 4.74
C VAL A 48 -2.53 6.94 6.24
N ASN A 49 -3.27 5.99 6.81
CA ASN A 49 -2.98 5.48 8.15
C ASN A 49 -1.84 4.45 8.06
N ILE A 50 -0.65 4.85 8.50
CA ILE A 50 0.57 4.03 8.38
C ILE A 50 0.47 2.76 9.24
N ASP A 51 -0.18 2.80 10.40
CA ASP A 51 -0.34 1.62 11.26
C ASP A 51 -1.24 0.57 10.59
N GLU A 52 -2.38 0.98 10.05
CA GLU A 52 -3.26 0.08 9.29
C GLU A 52 -2.57 -0.50 8.05
N ALA A 53 -1.76 0.30 7.36
CA ALA A 53 -1.03 -0.16 6.18
C ALA A 53 0.00 -1.25 6.55
N ILE A 54 0.69 -1.08 7.69
CA ILE A 54 1.63 -2.08 8.22
C ILE A 54 0.89 -3.35 8.63
N GLU A 55 -0.23 -3.24 9.34
CA GLU A 55 -1.03 -4.40 9.77
C GLU A 55 -1.55 -5.19 8.57
N LYS A 56 -2.13 -4.51 7.57
CA LYS A 56 -2.60 -5.15 6.33
C LYS A 56 -1.45 -5.83 5.59
N ALA A 57 -0.28 -5.20 5.52
CA ALA A 57 0.90 -5.81 4.91
C ALA A 57 1.36 -7.08 5.63
N ALA A 58 1.25 -7.12 6.97
CA ALA A 58 1.58 -8.30 7.77
C ALA A 58 0.61 -9.47 7.52
N VAL A 59 -0.68 -9.19 7.34
CA VAL A 59 -1.70 -10.21 7.04
C VAL A 59 -1.50 -10.81 5.63
N VAL A 60 -1.14 -9.98 4.65
CA VAL A 60 -0.89 -10.43 3.27
C VAL A 60 0.43 -11.22 3.15
N ALA A 61 1.39 -10.97 4.04
CA ALA A 61 2.67 -11.69 4.09
C ALA A 61 2.60 -13.04 4.84
N ALA A 62 1.48 -13.35 5.51
CA ALA A 62 1.28 -14.67 6.10
C ALA A 62 1.06 -15.71 4.98
N PRO A 63 1.78 -16.86 4.97
CA PRO A 63 1.46 -17.92 4.04
C PRO A 63 0.01 -18.33 4.31
N ALA A 64 -0.82 -18.35 3.26
CA ALA A 64 -2.16 -18.91 3.33
C ALA A 64 -2.01 -20.38 3.75
N ALA A 65 -2.10 -20.64 5.06
CA ALA A 65 -2.28 -21.98 5.56
C ALA A 65 -3.54 -22.49 4.89
N ALA A 66 -3.39 -23.51 4.04
CA ALA A 66 -4.48 -24.19 3.39
C ALA A 66 -5.47 -24.66 4.46
N ALA A 67 -6.53 -23.88 4.68
CA ALA A 67 -7.67 -24.32 5.45
C ALA A 67 -8.43 -25.29 4.56
N ALA A 68 -8.09 -26.57 4.70
CA ALA A 68 -8.88 -27.66 4.20
C ALA A 68 -10.32 -27.50 4.71
N SER A 69 -11.23 -27.56 3.73
CA SER A 69 -12.68 -27.69 3.86
C SER A 69 -13.14 -28.37 5.15
N ALA A 70 -13.90 -27.64 5.95
CA ALA A 70 -14.92 -28.19 6.84
C ALA A 70 -16.16 -27.29 6.75
N ALA A 71 -17.07 -27.62 5.83
CA ALA A 71 -18.48 -27.28 5.91
C ALA A 71 -19.20 -28.41 6.72
N PRO A 72 -20.37 -28.22 7.38
CA PRO A 72 -21.53 -27.50 6.81
C PRO A 72 -22.46 -26.68 7.75
N ALA A 73 -23.28 -25.86 7.09
CA ALA A 73 -24.62 -25.32 7.43
C ALA A 73 -24.74 -24.28 8.59
N ALA A 74 -25.50 -23.19 8.49
CA ALA A 74 -26.68 -22.87 7.67
C ALA A 74 -26.88 -21.33 7.50
N GLU A 75 -27.50 -20.96 6.36
CA GLU A 75 -28.44 -19.84 6.07
C GLU A 75 -28.21 -18.46 6.75
N GLU A 76 -28.21 -17.30 6.09
CA GLU A 76 -29.12 -16.81 5.05
C GLU A 76 -28.59 -15.44 4.53
N LYS A 77 -28.95 -15.09 3.28
CA LYS A 77 -28.95 -13.76 2.63
C LYS A 77 -27.72 -13.22 1.87
N LYS A 78 -28.07 -12.88 0.61
CA LYS A 78 -27.44 -12.00 -0.39
C LYS A 78 -26.50 -12.63 -1.40
N GLU A 79 -27.12 -13.50 -2.19
CA GLU A 79 -27.08 -13.45 -3.65
C GLU A 79 -27.27 -12.01 -4.17
N ASP A 80 -26.61 -11.68 -5.29
CA ASP A 80 -26.58 -10.39 -6.03
C ASP A 80 -25.33 -9.49 -5.79
N LYS A 81 -24.18 -9.88 -6.40
CA LYS A 81 -23.15 -8.95 -6.91
C LYS A 81 -22.05 -9.56 -7.79
N ALA A 82 -22.10 -10.85 -8.12
CA ALA A 82 -21.03 -11.52 -8.87
C ALA A 82 -21.01 -11.28 -10.40
N ALA A 83 -21.97 -10.54 -10.97
CA ALA A 83 -22.09 -10.41 -12.44
C ALA A 83 -21.46 -9.14 -13.05
N LYS A 84 -20.73 -8.30 -12.28
CA LYS A 84 -20.18 -7.03 -12.78
C LYS A 84 -18.65 -6.94 -12.84
N GLU A 85 -17.91 -7.96 -12.39
CA GLU A 85 -16.44 -7.89 -12.34
C GLU A 85 -15.72 -8.38 -13.61
N GLU A 86 -16.32 -9.28 -14.40
CA GLU A 86 -15.63 -9.82 -15.59
C GLU A 86 -15.53 -8.82 -16.76
N LYS A 87 -16.37 -7.79 -16.85
CA LYS A 87 -16.31 -6.81 -17.95
C LYS A 87 -15.27 -5.69 -17.76
N SER A 88 -14.78 -5.46 -16.54
CA SER A 88 -13.88 -4.34 -16.27
C SER A 88 -12.41 -4.67 -16.51
N ASN A 89 -12.01 -5.94 -16.43
CA ASN A 89 -10.60 -6.34 -16.56
C ASN A 89 -10.15 -6.40 -18.03
N GLU A 90 -11.02 -6.87 -18.93
CA GLU A 90 -10.74 -6.94 -20.37
C GLU A 90 -10.54 -5.54 -20.99
N GLN A 91 -11.27 -4.54 -20.52
CA GLN A 91 -11.21 -3.18 -21.06
C GLN A 91 -9.98 -2.39 -20.56
N ALA A 92 -9.48 -2.70 -19.36
CA ALA A 92 -8.24 -2.12 -18.83
C ALA A 92 -6.99 -2.69 -19.54
N ALA A 93 -6.99 -3.98 -19.88
CA ALA A 93 -5.91 -4.61 -20.63
C ALA A 93 -5.77 -4.05 -22.06
N ALA A 94 -6.91 -3.78 -22.73
CA ALA A 94 -6.92 -3.19 -24.07
C ALA A 94 -6.35 -1.75 -24.12
N GLY A 95 -6.53 -0.95 -23.07
CA GLY A 95 -6.04 0.43 -22.99
C GLY A 95 -4.51 0.53 -22.83
N LEU A 96 -3.89 -0.43 -22.13
CA LEU A 96 -2.44 -0.48 -21.94
C LEU A 96 -1.68 -0.87 -23.21
N GLY A 97 -2.26 -1.73 -24.06
CA GLY A 97 -1.66 -2.12 -25.34
C GLY A 97 -1.55 -0.97 -26.34
N ALA A 98 -2.47 0.00 -26.30
CA ALA A 98 -2.46 1.17 -27.17
C ALA A 98 -1.45 2.26 -26.76
N LEU A 99 -0.94 2.21 -25.52
CA LEU A 99 0.02 3.20 -25.01
C LEU A 99 1.49 2.83 -25.30
N PHE A 100 1.76 1.57 -25.66
CA PHE A 100 3.11 1.05 -25.91
C PHE A 100 3.30 0.49 -27.33
N GLY A 101 2.41 0.84 -28.26
CA GLY A 101 2.53 0.55 -29.69
C GLY A 101 3.26 1.65 -30.46
#